data_AF-A0A928I1R7-F1
#
_entry.id   AF-A0A928I1R7-F1
#
_cell.length_a   1.000
_cell.length_b   1.000
_cell.length_c   1.000
_cell.angle_alpha   90.00
_cell.angle_beta   90.00
_cell.angle_gamma   90.00
#
_symmetry.space_group_name_H-M   'P 1'
#
loop_
_entity.id
_entity.type
_entity.pdbx_description
1 polymer ?
#
loop_
_entity_poly.entity_id
_entity_poly.type
_entity_poly.pdbx_seq_one_letter_code
_entity_poly.pdbx_strand_id
1 'polypeptide(L)'
;MKKILLVLFAMLLAFSFTACDSNVDQPDVTDTTDAGEQTEDTTEEAKETEPAAPKMSEEEARQAIYDKMVALANMEWTPKVDFDLSTSSKYLQNITYKVGTTYRGAPYTNEIDATMESFAAILDNGVYMGGLTREDAVGFDCSSAVADAWRAYNPDIRCTTTKTMFPRQGYGCEAVGFYDHSVRGTTILTTEITKVSTEQTMYEAYALLKKSDAVMCRWASEAAHVRLVSCEPVVVRNPDGTIDGKQSYITYCDQTSTIRDFKGYKSNWQIDAKAYFNKLFENWYIPICLEDFYVNRTQEMLFTINGMNDPNNFPARLTGQITCSQKIMEGKVAVLDANGNEMYSEVKELKNYCMQIGSFSLVNLRSAVGKNTGKMTFVVSVKTPSTKDAFHEVTRFDFTK
;
A
#
# COMPACT_ATOMS: atom_id res chain seq x y z
N MET A 1 -19.66 25.43 -45.17
CA MET A 1 -19.79 25.36 -43.69
C MET A 1 -18.40 25.44 -43.07
N LYS A 2 -17.79 26.62 -43.18
CA LYS A 2 -16.45 26.97 -42.70
C LYS A 2 -16.62 28.33 -42.03
N LYS A 3 -16.57 28.37 -40.70
CA LYS A 3 -16.49 29.52 -39.78
C LYS A 3 -17.11 29.08 -38.44
N ILE A 4 -16.25 28.63 -37.53
CA ILE A 4 -16.33 28.57 -36.04
C ILE A 4 -15.24 27.54 -35.65
N LEU A 5 -14.00 27.90 -35.98
CA LEU A 5 -12.79 27.19 -35.57
C LEU A 5 -11.66 28.22 -35.57
N LEU A 6 -11.82 29.30 -34.78
CA LEU A 6 -10.84 30.39 -34.74
C LEU A 6 -10.91 31.27 -33.48
N VAL A 7 -11.33 30.73 -32.33
CA VAL A 7 -11.44 31.51 -31.07
C VAL A 7 -10.74 30.86 -29.86
N LEU A 8 -10.14 29.67 -29.98
CA LEU A 8 -9.50 28.99 -28.84
C LEU A 8 -7.97 28.90 -28.89
N PHE A 9 -7.31 29.63 -29.80
CA PHE A 9 -5.84 29.56 -29.97
C PHE A 9 -5.08 30.86 -29.62
N ALA A 10 -5.68 31.77 -28.83
CA ALA A 10 -5.10 33.09 -28.57
C ALA A 10 -5.18 33.57 -27.10
N MET A 11 -5.10 32.67 -26.12
CA MET A 11 -4.93 33.06 -24.70
C MET A 11 -3.87 32.20 -24.00
N LEU A 12 -2.68 32.18 -24.59
CA LEU A 12 -1.43 31.82 -23.92
C LEU A 12 -0.42 32.88 -24.35
N LEU A 13 -0.26 33.95 -23.56
CA LEU A 13 0.89 34.89 -23.52
C LEU A 13 0.45 36.21 -22.88
N ALA A 14 0.51 36.28 -21.55
CA ALA A 14 0.82 37.49 -20.79
C ALA A 14 0.74 37.13 -19.30
N PHE A 15 1.87 36.90 -18.65
CA PHE A 15 2.29 37.71 -17.51
C PHE A 15 3.73 37.36 -17.13
N SER A 16 4.44 38.43 -16.83
CA SER A 16 5.87 38.61 -16.95
C SER A 16 6.58 38.37 -15.63
N PHE A 17 7.86 38.04 -15.75
CA PHE A 17 8.92 38.13 -14.76
C PHE A 17 8.77 39.26 -13.72
N THR A 18 9.06 38.92 -12.46
CA THR A 18 9.71 39.84 -11.52
C THR A 18 10.75 39.06 -10.73
N ALA A 19 12.01 39.32 -11.05
CA ALA A 19 13.16 39.02 -10.22
C ALA A 19 13.31 40.16 -9.19
N CYS A 20 13.67 39.82 -7.96
CA CYS A 20 14.39 40.71 -7.05
C CYS A 20 15.38 39.86 -6.26
N ASP A 21 16.65 40.01 -6.63
CA ASP A 21 17.81 39.79 -5.77
C ASP A 21 17.74 40.72 -4.55
N SER A 22 18.16 40.22 -3.40
CA SER A 22 19.05 40.98 -2.53
C SER A 22 19.88 40.04 -1.66
N ASN A 23 21.18 40.02 -1.97
CA ASN A 23 22.27 39.71 -1.04
C ASN A 23 22.10 40.50 0.27
N VAL A 24 22.49 39.94 1.42
CA VAL A 24 23.28 40.61 2.47
C VAL A 24 23.87 39.54 3.42
N ASP A 25 25.20 39.49 3.41
CA ASP A 25 26.19 39.33 4.49
C ASP A 25 26.17 38.13 5.47
N GLN A 26 27.19 37.27 5.28
CA GLN A 26 27.99 36.71 6.37
C GLN A 26 28.73 37.82 7.13
N PRO A 27 29.09 37.56 8.40
CA PRO A 27 30.50 37.66 8.72
C PRO A 27 31.06 36.41 9.41
N ASP A 28 32.24 36.03 8.92
CA ASP A 28 33.27 35.30 9.65
C ASP A 28 33.62 36.03 10.95
N VAL A 29 33.68 35.28 12.06
CA VAL A 29 34.56 35.59 13.19
C VAL A 29 35.21 34.29 13.64
N THR A 30 36.50 34.19 13.34
CA THR A 30 37.48 33.35 14.02
C THR A 30 37.79 33.97 15.38
N ASP A 31 37.85 33.19 16.47
CA ASP A 31 39.13 32.91 17.14
C ASP A 31 39.04 31.91 18.32
N THR A 32 40.08 31.07 18.34
CA THR A 32 40.81 30.31 19.36
C THR A 32 40.32 29.99 20.79
N THR A 33 40.68 28.73 21.15
CA THR A 33 41.15 28.19 22.45
C THR A 33 40.18 28.15 23.64
N ASP A 34 39.92 26.97 24.20
CA ASP A 34 40.79 26.45 25.28
C ASP A 34 40.56 24.95 25.55
N ALA A 35 41.62 24.29 25.98
CA ALA A 35 41.63 22.89 26.40
C ALA A 35 41.08 22.77 27.83
N GLY A 36 40.10 21.90 28.01
CA GLY A 36 39.52 21.59 29.32
C GLY A 36 39.14 20.11 29.38
N GLU A 37 40.10 19.30 29.78
CA GLU A 37 39.95 17.88 30.09
C GLU A 37 39.09 17.76 31.37
N GLN A 38 37.82 17.36 31.23
CA GLN A 38 36.99 16.91 32.35
C GLN A 38 36.51 15.49 32.06
N THR A 39 37.12 14.54 32.77
CA THR A 39 36.65 13.17 32.92
C THR A 39 35.46 13.18 33.87
N GLU A 40 34.24 13.23 33.33
CA GLU A 40 33.03 12.90 34.08
C GLU A 40 32.82 11.38 34.03
N ASP A 41 32.97 10.79 35.21
CA ASP A 41 32.67 9.41 35.54
C ASP A 41 31.14 9.25 35.59
N THR A 42 30.52 8.86 34.47
CA THR A 42 29.10 8.53 34.40
C THR A 42 28.91 7.02 34.59
N THR A 43 28.65 6.62 35.83
CA THR A 43 27.99 5.36 36.13
C THR A 43 26.64 5.30 35.40
N GLU A 44 26.57 4.56 34.29
CA GLU A 44 25.33 4.16 33.65
C GLU A 44 24.53 3.25 34.60
N GLU A 45 23.59 3.84 35.33
CA GLU A 45 22.47 3.07 35.87
C GLU A 45 21.69 2.49 34.69
N ALA A 46 21.81 1.17 34.51
CA ALA A 46 21.00 0.40 33.59
C ALA A 46 19.52 0.59 33.97
N LYS A 47 18.85 1.51 33.26
CA LYS A 47 17.42 1.72 33.34
C LYS A 47 16.77 0.42 32.90
N GLU A 48 16.26 -0.36 33.87
CA GLU A 48 15.39 -1.51 33.62
C GLU A 48 14.27 -1.04 32.66
N THR A 49 14.39 -1.45 31.40
CA THR A 49 13.36 -1.26 30.40
C THR A 49 12.20 -2.13 30.83
N GLU A 50 11.08 -1.50 31.19
CA GLU A 50 9.80 -2.19 31.37
C GLU A 50 9.59 -3.15 30.20
N PRO A 51 9.18 -4.40 30.46
CA PRO A 51 8.91 -5.34 29.39
C PRO A 51 7.83 -4.73 28.49
N ALA A 52 8.20 -4.49 27.23
CA ALA A 52 7.29 -3.94 26.23
C ALA A 52 5.99 -4.75 26.24
N ALA A 53 4.85 -4.07 26.33
CA ALA A 53 3.55 -4.70 26.29
C ALA A 53 3.48 -5.67 25.10
N PRO A 54 2.87 -6.87 25.27
CA PRO A 54 2.82 -7.86 24.21
C PRO A 54 2.17 -7.24 22.96
N LYS A 55 2.95 -7.21 21.86
CA LYS A 55 2.52 -6.67 20.58
C LYS A 55 1.41 -7.57 20.01
N MET A 56 0.28 -6.98 19.69
CA MET A 56 -0.86 -7.65 19.03
C MET A 56 -0.37 -8.41 17.78
N SER A 57 -0.88 -9.63 17.56
CA SER A 57 -0.54 -10.39 16.34
C SER A 57 -1.13 -9.72 15.09
N GLU A 58 -0.58 -10.01 13.89
CA GLU A 58 -1.11 -9.45 12.63
C GLU A 58 -2.59 -9.81 12.41
N GLU A 59 -3.00 -11.03 12.77
CA GLU A 59 -4.38 -11.48 12.60
C GLU A 59 -5.33 -10.72 13.53
N GLU A 60 -4.98 -10.57 14.81
CA GLU A 60 -5.75 -9.77 15.78
C GLU A 60 -5.82 -8.31 15.35
N ALA A 61 -4.72 -7.74 14.85
CA ALA A 61 -4.67 -6.37 14.35
C ALA A 61 -5.61 -6.16 13.17
N ARG A 62 -5.56 -7.06 12.17
CA ARG A 62 -6.46 -7.00 11.02
C ARG A 62 -7.92 -7.14 11.43
N GLN A 63 -8.22 -8.02 12.39
CA GLN A 63 -9.59 -8.17 12.88
C GLN A 63 -10.07 -6.91 13.62
N ALA A 64 -9.26 -6.33 14.50
CA ALA A 64 -9.59 -5.09 15.22
C ALA A 64 -9.89 -3.92 14.28
N ILE A 65 -9.11 -3.78 13.20
CA ILE A 65 -9.35 -2.77 12.16
C ILE A 65 -10.70 -2.98 11.47
N TYR A 66 -11.00 -4.23 11.08
CA TYR A 66 -12.27 -4.56 10.45
C TYR A 66 -13.46 -4.31 11.39
N ASP A 67 -13.34 -4.72 12.66
CA ASP A 67 -14.36 -4.52 13.68
C ASP A 67 -14.64 -3.03 13.91
N LYS A 68 -13.60 -2.18 13.91
CA LYS A 68 -13.76 -0.71 13.99
C LYS A 68 -14.53 -0.17 12.78
N MET A 69 -14.23 -0.64 11.56
CA MET A 69 -14.97 -0.25 10.35
C MET A 69 -16.45 -0.68 10.40
N VAL A 70 -16.72 -1.90 10.90
CA VAL A 70 -18.09 -2.41 11.10
C VAL A 70 -18.81 -1.61 12.19
N ALA A 71 -18.13 -1.24 13.28
CA ALA A 71 -18.69 -0.42 14.35
C ALA A 71 -19.09 0.96 13.80
N LEU A 72 -18.18 1.64 13.10
CA LEU A 72 -18.44 2.93 12.43
C LEU A 72 -19.66 2.87 11.52
N ALA A 73 -19.82 1.79 10.76
CA ALA A 73 -20.92 1.60 9.83
C ALA A 73 -22.25 1.20 10.48
N ASN A 74 -22.24 0.77 11.75
CA ASN A 74 -23.43 0.33 12.49
C ASN A 74 -23.90 1.32 13.56
N MET A 75 -23.21 2.45 13.75
CA MET A 75 -23.67 3.49 14.68
C MET A 75 -25.04 4.03 14.26
N GLU A 76 -26.04 3.86 15.12
CA GLU A 76 -27.39 4.37 14.87
C GLU A 76 -27.55 5.76 15.45
N TRP A 77 -28.11 6.68 14.65
CA TRP A 77 -28.33 8.05 15.08
C TRP A 77 -29.49 8.70 14.34
N THR A 78 -30.08 9.74 14.94
CA THR A 78 -31.14 10.56 14.34
C THR A 78 -30.76 12.03 14.45
N PRO A 79 -30.79 12.81 13.36
CA PRO A 79 -30.47 14.23 13.44
C PRO A 79 -31.57 14.97 14.22
N LYS A 80 -31.16 15.88 15.12
CA LYS A 80 -32.10 16.72 15.88
C LYS A 80 -32.91 17.67 14.98
N VAL A 81 -32.29 18.12 13.89
CA VAL A 81 -32.88 19.01 12.87
C VAL A 81 -32.40 18.57 11.50
N ASP A 82 -33.06 19.00 10.44
CA ASP A 82 -32.58 18.75 9.08
C ASP A 82 -31.15 19.28 8.89
N PHE A 83 -30.30 18.43 8.31
CA PHE A 83 -28.89 18.68 8.04
C PHE A 83 -28.63 18.44 6.55
N ASP A 84 -28.45 19.51 5.78
CA ASP A 84 -28.33 19.45 4.33
C ASP A 84 -26.91 19.80 3.86
N LEU A 85 -26.19 18.78 3.40
CA LEU A 85 -24.84 18.91 2.85
C LEU A 85 -24.82 19.04 1.32
N SER A 86 -25.98 18.96 0.67
CA SER A 86 -26.08 18.93 -0.80
C SER A 86 -25.48 20.16 -1.50
N THR A 87 -25.53 21.30 -0.84
CA THR A 87 -25.00 22.57 -1.36
C THR A 87 -23.52 22.79 -1.02
N SER A 88 -22.95 21.97 -0.14
CA SER A 88 -21.62 22.19 0.44
C SER A 88 -20.46 21.72 -0.45
N SER A 89 -20.70 20.81 -1.39
CA SER A 89 -19.79 20.53 -2.50
C SER A 89 -20.40 19.63 -3.54
N LYS A 90 -19.74 19.56 -4.70
CA LYS A 90 -20.08 18.61 -5.78
C LYS A 90 -20.07 17.14 -5.35
N TYR A 91 -19.36 16.80 -4.26
CA TYR A 91 -19.27 15.44 -3.74
C TYR A 91 -20.33 15.10 -2.71
N LEU A 92 -21.00 16.11 -2.13
CA LEU A 92 -22.03 15.92 -1.11
C LEU A 92 -23.45 16.17 -1.64
N GLN A 93 -23.61 16.40 -2.96
CA GLN A 93 -24.85 16.84 -3.61
C GLN A 93 -26.11 16.03 -3.31
N ASN A 94 -25.97 14.80 -2.81
CA ASN A 94 -27.08 13.90 -2.50
C ASN A 94 -27.18 13.54 -1.01
N ILE A 95 -26.56 14.33 -0.14
CA ILE A 95 -26.50 14.05 1.29
C ILE A 95 -27.35 15.08 2.04
N THR A 96 -28.53 14.64 2.43
CA THR A 96 -29.41 15.38 3.34
C THR A 96 -29.89 14.41 4.41
N TYR A 97 -29.60 14.73 5.66
CA TYR A 97 -30.07 14.02 6.85
C TYR A 97 -31.33 14.70 7.37
N LYS A 98 -32.41 13.94 7.57
CA LYS A 98 -33.73 14.45 7.89
C LYS A 98 -34.12 14.11 9.32
N VAL A 99 -34.67 15.10 10.03
CA VAL A 99 -35.20 14.89 11.38
C VAL A 99 -36.22 13.75 11.39
N GLY A 100 -36.22 12.95 12.46
CA GLY A 100 -37.11 11.80 12.60
C GLY A 100 -36.73 10.58 11.75
N THR A 101 -35.62 10.63 11.00
CA THR A 101 -35.08 9.47 10.28
C THR A 101 -33.90 8.89 11.04
N THR A 102 -33.93 7.58 11.32
CA THR A 102 -32.78 6.86 11.86
C THR A 102 -31.82 6.51 10.73
N TYR A 103 -30.58 6.98 10.88
CA TYR A 103 -29.46 6.65 10.03
C TYR A 103 -28.58 5.61 10.71
N ARG A 104 -27.95 4.77 9.89
CA ARG A 104 -26.96 3.81 10.35
C ARG A 104 -25.62 4.11 9.69
N GLY A 105 -24.59 4.13 10.52
CA GLY A 105 -23.23 4.48 10.18
C GLY A 105 -22.99 5.98 10.31
N ALA A 106 -21.79 6.35 10.75
CA ALA A 106 -21.42 7.76 10.92
C ALA A 106 -21.66 8.58 9.62
N PRO A 107 -22.05 9.86 9.70
CA PRO A 107 -22.38 10.66 8.53
C PRO A 107 -21.18 10.83 7.60
N TYR A 108 -21.45 10.94 6.30
CA TYR A 108 -20.41 11.27 5.33
C TYR A 108 -20.32 12.79 5.24
N THR A 109 -19.20 13.33 5.72
CA THR A 109 -18.88 14.76 5.75
C THR A 109 -17.54 14.96 5.03
N ASN A 110 -16.98 16.18 5.04
CA ASN A 110 -15.60 16.36 4.57
C ASN A 110 -14.56 16.08 5.65
N GLU A 111 -13.29 16.08 5.23
CA GLU A 111 -12.07 15.95 6.03
C GLU A 111 -12.09 16.83 7.30
N ILE A 112 -12.69 16.28 8.34
CA ILE A 112 -12.39 16.60 9.73
C ILE A 112 -11.72 15.32 10.24
N ASP A 113 -10.65 15.44 11.03
CA ASP A 113 -9.98 14.31 11.66
C ASP A 113 -10.88 13.74 12.79
N ALA A 114 -12.07 13.30 12.39
CA ALA A 114 -13.06 12.70 13.26
C ALA A 114 -12.64 11.26 13.57
N THR A 115 -12.96 10.85 14.78
CA THR A 115 -12.79 9.48 15.24
C THR A 115 -14.15 8.93 15.62
N MET A 116 -14.29 7.61 15.67
CA MET A 116 -15.54 7.00 16.15
C MET A 116 -15.93 7.55 17.52
N GLU A 117 -14.94 7.80 18.38
CA GLU A 117 -15.09 8.37 19.72
C GLU A 117 -15.58 9.82 19.67
N SER A 118 -15.05 10.66 18.77
CA SER A 118 -15.50 12.06 18.65
C SER A 118 -16.92 12.14 18.12
N PHE A 119 -17.30 11.26 17.19
CA PHE A 119 -18.68 11.16 16.72
C PHE A 119 -19.61 10.63 17.81
N ALA A 120 -19.21 9.58 18.55
CA ALA A 120 -20.01 9.06 19.65
C ALA A 120 -20.25 10.10 20.76
N ALA A 121 -19.26 10.94 21.05
CA ALA A 121 -19.34 11.98 22.08
C ALA A 121 -20.36 13.08 21.77
N ILE A 122 -20.73 13.29 20.50
CA ILE A 122 -21.73 14.28 20.08
C ILE A 122 -23.15 13.70 19.93
N LEU A 123 -23.34 12.42 20.26
CA LEU A 123 -24.64 11.78 20.31
C LEU A 123 -25.23 11.88 21.72
N ASP A 124 -26.44 12.43 21.84
CA ASP A 124 -27.22 12.40 23.08
C ASP A 124 -28.36 11.38 22.92
N ASN A 125 -28.25 10.22 23.56
CA ASN A 125 -29.21 9.12 23.44
C ASN A 125 -29.53 8.74 21.98
N GLY A 126 -28.50 8.72 21.12
CA GLY A 126 -28.63 8.44 19.69
C GLY A 126 -29.13 9.64 18.86
N VAL A 127 -29.33 10.81 19.44
CA VAL A 127 -29.64 12.04 18.71
C VAL A 127 -28.35 12.78 18.39
N TYR A 128 -28.12 13.11 17.12
CA TYR A 128 -26.96 13.88 16.69
C TYR A 128 -27.10 15.35 17.08
N MET A 129 -26.16 15.83 17.90
CA MET A 129 -26.11 17.19 18.46
C MET A 129 -24.99 18.06 17.88
N GLY A 130 -24.23 17.52 16.92
CA GLY A 130 -23.08 18.20 16.32
C GLY A 130 -23.49 19.31 15.33
N GLY A 131 -22.46 19.87 14.67
CA GLY A 131 -22.62 20.88 13.64
C GLY A 131 -23.44 20.40 12.43
N LEU A 132 -23.98 21.37 11.68
CA LEU A 132 -24.93 21.14 10.58
C LEU A 132 -24.41 21.67 9.24
N THR A 133 -23.18 22.17 9.19
CA THR A 133 -22.51 22.61 7.98
C THR A 133 -21.36 21.67 7.66
N ARG A 134 -20.74 21.85 6.50
CA ARG A 134 -19.57 21.08 6.10
C ARG A 134 -18.40 21.25 7.07
N GLU A 135 -18.26 22.42 7.67
CA GLU A 135 -17.11 22.83 8.47
C GLU A 135 -17.19 22.35 9.93
N ASP A 136 -18.39 22.14 10.46
CA ASP A 136 -18.61 21.84 11.88
C ASP A 136 -19.26 20.46 12.13
N ALA A 137 -19.77 19.79 11.10
CA ALA A 137 -20.35 18.48 11.24
C ALA A 137 -19.28 17.41 11.51
N VAL A 138 -19.45 16.65 12.58
CA VAL A 138 -18.54 15.53 12.90
C VAL A 138 -18.96 14.32 12.08
N GLY A 139 -18.08 13.87 11.20
CA GLY A 139 -18.30 12.72 10.34
C GLY A 139 -17.03 12.33 9.60
N PHE A 140 -17.17 11.42 8.65
CA PHE A 140 -16.04 10.80 7.96
C PHE A 140 -16.18 11.01 6.46
N ASP A 141 -15.06 11.15 5.77
CA ASP A 141 -14.99 10.78 4.37
C ASP A 141 -14.43 9.35 4.24
N CYS A 142 -14.38 8.83 3.00
CA CYS A 142 -13.94 7.45 2.77
C CYS A 142 -12.53 7.17 3.32
N SER A 143 -11.59 8.12 3.22
CA SER A 143 -10.23 7.97 3.74
C SER A 143 -10.15 8.12 5.25
N SER A 144 -10.89 9.05 5.84
CA SER A 144 -10.91 9.26 7.29
C SER A 144 -11.50 8.04 8.00
N ALA A 145 -12.52 7.40 7.41
CA ALA A 145 -13.08 6.14 7.91
C ALA A 145 -12.04 5.00 7.92
N VAL A 146 -11.29 4.84 6.82
CA VAL A 146 -10.22 3.82 6.74
C VAL A 146 -9.06 4.15 7.67
N ALA A 147 -8.69 5.42 7.80
CA ALA A 147 -7.64 5.86 8.71
C ALA A 147 -8.03 5.63 10.18
N ASP A 148 -9.26 5.98 10.59
CA ASP A 148 -9.77 5.70 11.94
C ASP A 148 -9.84 4.21 12.24
N ALA A 149 -10.26 3.40 11.25
CA ALA A 149 -10.22 1.94 11.36
C ALA A 149 -8.78 1.44 11.57
N TRP A 150 -7.83 1.91 10.76
CA TRP A 150 -6.41 1.57 10.89
C TRP A 150 -5.81 2.00 12.24
N ARG A 151 -6.29 3.10 12.82
CA ARG A 151 -5.87 3.57 14.17
C ARG A 151 -6.25 2.63 15.31
N ALA A 152 -7.15 1.67 15.08
CA ALA A 152 -7.41 0.59 16.04
C ALA A 152 -6.18 -0.31 16.27
N TYR A 153 -5.27 -0.39 15.29
CA TYR A 153 -3.99 -1.09 15.41
C TYR A 153 -2.85 -0.15 15.81
N ASN A 154 -2.72 1.00 15.13
CA ASN A 154 -1.66 1.97 15.41
C ASN A 154 -2.23 3.41 15.45
N PRO A 155 -2.30 4.05 16.63
CA PRO A 155 -2.89 5.39 16.75
C PRO A 155 -2.10 6.49 16.03
N ASP A 156 -0.83 6.26 15.69
CA ASP A 156 0.06 7.24 15.06
C ASP A 156 -0.10 7.33 13.52
N ILE A 157 -1.07 6.63 12.94
CA ILE A 157 -1.31 6.62 11.50
C ILE A 157 -1.68 8.00 10.99
N ARG A 158 -0.92 8.45 9.97
CA ARG A 158 -0.97 9.82 9.41
C ARG A 158 -1.63 9.91 8.03
N CYS A 159 -1.97 8.78 7.42
CA CYS A 159 -2.59 8.74 6.09
C CYS A 159 -4.11 9.00 6.15
N THR A 160 -4.51 10.22 6.51
CA THR A 160 -5.92 10.58 6.75
C THR A 160 -6.71 10.95 5.50
N THR A 161 -6.01 11.25 4.41
CA THR A 161 -6.62 11.60 3.11
C THR A 161 -6.26 10.57 2.06
N THR A 162 -7.12 10.39 1.06
CA THR A 162 -6.79 9.53 -0.10
C THR A 162 -5.47 9.94 -0.77
N LYS A 163 -5.12 11.24 -0.77
CA LYS A 163 -3.82 11.72 -1.27
C LYS A 163 -2.67 11.13 -0.45
N THR A 164 -2.74 11.18 0.88
CA THR A 164 -1.70 10.68 1.79
C THR A 164 -1.64 9.16 1.87
N MET A 165 -2.68 8.45 1.44
CA MET A 165 -2.71 6.98 1.35
C MET A 165 -1.95 6.41 0.14
N PHE A 166 -1.46 7.25 -0.77
CA PHE A 166 -0.66 6.79 -1.90
C PHE A 166 0.64 6.11 -1.41
N PRO A 167 0.99 4.95 -1.97
CA PRO A 167 2.30 4.35 -1.73
C PRO A 167 3.43 5.35 -2.01
N ARG A 168 4.50 5.30 -1.21
CA ARG A 168 5.71 6.15 -1.31
C ARG A 168 5.56 7.63 -0.93
N GLN A 169 4.40 8.08 -0.45
CA GLN A 169 4.31 9.42 0.14
C GLN A 169 4.90 9.52 1.56
N GLY A 170 5.29 8.39 2.16
CA GLY A 170 5.94 8.37 3.48
C GLY A 170 4.97 8.51 4.66
N TYR A 171 3.68 8.27 4.46
CA TYR A 171 2.64 8.32 5.50
C TYR A 171 2.24 6.92 6.04
N GLY A 172 3.07 5.90 5.82
CA GLY A 172 2.85 4.53 6.33
C GLY A 172 1.94 3.65 5.48
N CYS A 173 1.79 3.95 4.17
CA CYS A 173 1.08 3.10 3.21
C CYS A 173 2.03 2.52 2.16
N GLU A 174 1.84 1.23 1.85
CA GLU A 174 2.61 0.46 0.88
C GLU A 174 1.73 -0.16 -0.20
N ALA A 175 2.31 -0.38 -1.37
CA ALA A 175 1.64 -1.05 -2.48
C ALA A 175 1.51 -2.56 -2.22
N VAL A 176 0.33 -3.14 -2.48
CA VAL A 176 0.13 -4.60 -2.43
C VAL A 176 0.31 -5.17 -3.83
N GLY A 177 1.30 -6.04 -4.03
CA GLY A 177 1.62 -6.59 -5.35
C GLY A 177 2.44 -5.63 -6.22
N PHE A 178 2.39 -5.83 -7.54
CA PHE A 178 3.45 -5.35 -8.46
C PHE A 178 3.04 -4.43 -9.57
N TYR A 179 1.95 -3.73 -9.38
CA TYR A 179 1.60 -2.71 -10.33
C TYR A 179 2.62 -1.57 -10.34
N ASP A 180 2.78 -0.93 -11.49
CA ASP A 180 3.75 0.14 -11.67
C ASP A 180 3.24 1.42 -10.99
N HIS A 181 3.75 1.64 -9.78
CA HIS A 181 3.52 2.82 -8.96
C HIS A 181 4.72 3.78 -9.01
N SER A 182 5.53 3.73 -10.08
CA SER A 182 6.70 4.60 -10.26
C SER A 182 6.37 6.02 -10.72
N VAL A 183 5.10 6.29 -11.04
CA VAL A 183 4.58 7.61 -11.40
C VAL A 183 4.91 8.64 -10.31
N ARG A 184 5.60 9.73 -10.69
CA ARG A 184 6.10 10.77 -9.76
C ARG A 184 5.32 12.07 -9.90
N GLY A 185 5.16 12.80 -8.79
CA GLY A 185 4.61 14.15 -8.77
C GLY A 185 3.80 14.43 -7.50
N THR A 186 3.34 15.67 -7.34
CA THR A 186 2.47 16.07 -6.22
C THR A 186 1.00 15.73 -6.46
N THR A 187 0.65 15.36 -7.70
CA THR A 187 -0.71 15.03 -8.17
C THR A 187 -0.77 13.64 -8.79
N ILE A 188 -0.19 12.63 -8.14
CA ILE A 188 -0.23 11.24 -8.63
C ILE A 188 -1.68 10.80 -8.78
N LEU A 189 -2.03 10.27 -9.96
CA LEU A 189 -3.33 9.69 -10.24
C LEU A 189 -3.20 8.17 -10.38
N THR A 190 -4.15 7.44 -9.80
CA THR A 190 -4.18 5.98 -9.96
C THR A 190 -4.48 5.61 -11.41
N THR A 191 -5.14 6.48 -12.18
CA THR A 191 -5.37 6.31 -13.62
C THR A 191 -4.07 6.18 -14.41
N GLU A 192 -2.99 6.83 -13.99
CA GLU A 192 -1.69 6.75 -14.67
C GLU A 192 -1.04 5.41 -14.37
N ILE A 193 -1.09 5.00 -13.10
CA ILE A 193 -0.59 3.70 -12.60
C ILE A 193 -1.27 2.51 -13.28
N THR A 194 -2.60 2.54 -13.37
CA THR A 194 -3.37 1.45 -13.98
C THR A 194 -3.23 1.41 -15.50
N LYS A 195 -2.93 2.54 -16.16
CA LYS A 195 -2.66 2.58 -17.61
C LYS A 195 -1.33 1.94 -17.99
N VAL A 196 -0.32 2.06 -17.13
CA VAL A 196 1.01 1.46 -17.37
C VAL A 196 1.11 0.01 -16.89
N SER A 197 0.17 -0.42 -16.02
CA SER A 197 0.06 -1.80 -15.55
C SER A 197 -0.85 -2.62 -16.46
N THR A 198 -0.53 -3.90 -16.67
CA THR A 198 -1.46 -4.79 -17.40
C THR A 198 -2.63 -5.20 -16.51
N GLU A 199 -3.77 -5.51 -17.11
CA GLU A 199 -4.96 -5.99 -16.40
C GLU A 199 -4.64 -7.20 -15.49
N GLN A 200 -3.94 -8.21 -16.02
CA GLN A 200 -3.53 -9.38 -15.24
C GLN A 200 -2.55 -9.02 -14.11
N THR A 201 -1.64 -8.06 -14.31
CA THR A 201 -0.78 -7.57 -13.22
C THR A 201 -1.61 -7.01 -12.07
N MET A 202 -2.64 -6.23 -12.39
CA MET A 202 -3.53 -5.66 -11.39
C MET A 202 -4.38 -6.73 -10.69
N TYR A 203 -4.85 -7.74 -11.42
CA TYR A 203 -5.60 -8.85 -10.84
C TYR A 203 -4.79 -9.66 -9.85
N GLU A 204 -3.53 -9.89 -10.16
CA GLU A 204 -2.61 -10.61 -9.29
C GLU A 204 -2.25 -9.77 -8.07
N ALA A 205 -2.16 -8.44 -8.22
CA ALA A 205 -2.06 -7.54 -7.09
C ALA A 205 -3.31 -7.57 -6.19
N TYR A 206 -4.52 -7.59 -6.76
CA TYR A 206 -5.76 -7.74 -5.97
C TYR A 206 -5.83 -9.10 -5.26
N ALA A 207 -5.36 -10.18 -5.88
CA ALA A 207 -5.33 -11.52 -5.28
C ALA A 207 -4.45 -11.61 -4.03
N LEU A 208 -3.52 -10.67 -3.83
CA LEU A 208 -2.62 -10.59 -2.67
C LEU A 208 -3.17 -9.75 -1.52
N LEU A 209 -4.33 -9.12 -1.68
CA LEU A 209 -4.99 -8.40 -0.60
C LEU A 209 -5.34 -9.37 0.53
N LYS A 210 -5.27 -8.88 1.75
CA LYS A 210 -5.74 -9.54 2.97
C LYS A 210 -6.83 -8.67 3.62
N LYS A 211 -7.56 -9.23 4.59
CA LYS A 211 -8.45 -8.46 5.46
C LYS A 211 -7.73 -7.21 5.99
N SER A 212 -8.43 -6.08 5.98
CA SER A 212 -7.96 -4.77 6.45
C SER A 212 -6.85 -4.10 5.63
N ASP A 213 -6.54 -4.66 4.46
CA ASP A 213 -5.93 -3.89 3.37
C ASP A 213 -6.96 -2.93 2.76
N ALA A 214 -6.53 -2.10 1.81
CA ALA A 214 -7.45 -1.24 1.09
C ALA A 214 -7.23 -1.28 -0.42
N VAL A 215 -8.27 -0.92 -1.17
CA VAL A 215 -8.14 -0.50 -2.56
C VAL A 215 -8.50 0.96 -2.64
N MET A 216 -7.68 1.75 -3.34
CA MET A 216 -7.91 3.18 -3.50
C MET A 216 -7.86 3.60 -4.97
N CYS A 217 -8.58 4.64 -5.33
CA CYS A 217 -8.47 5.27 -6.63
C CYS A 217 -8.44 6.78 -6.48
N ARG A 218 -7.80 7.44 -7.44
CA ARG A 218 -7.75 8.89 -7.57
C ARG A 218 -7.58 9.20 -9.05
N TRP A 219 -8.63 9.71 -9.67
CA TRP A 219 -8.66 9.99 -11.11
C TRP A 219 -8.68 11.49 -11.44
N ALA A 220 -8.80 12.35 -10.43
CA ALA A 220 -8.58 13.79 -10.54
C ALA A 220 -8.05 14.35 -9.21
N SER A 221 -7.73 15.65 -9.16
CA SER A 221 -7.19 16.30 -7.96
C SER A 221 -8.02 16.08 -6.70
N GLU A 222 -9.35 16.09 -6.87
CA GLU A 222 -10.36 16.01 -5.81
C GLU A 222 -11.25 14.76 -5.90
N ALA A 223 -11.10 13.95 -6.96
CA ALA A 223 -11.95 12.77 -7.16
C ALA A 223 -11.17 11.51 -6.83
N ALA A 224 -11.47 10.97 -5.65
CA ALA A 224 -10.82 9.81 -5.09
C ALA A 224 -11.80 8.99 -4.25
N HIS A 225 -11.47 7.73 -4.03
CA HIS A 225 -12.21 6.84 -3.17
C HIS A 225 -11.29 5.78 -2.57
N VAL A 226 -11.60 5.29 -1.39
CA VAL A 226 -10.92 4.16 -0.78
C VAL A 226 -11.92 3.21 -0.15
N ARG A 227 -11.59 1.91 -0.17
CA ARG A 227 -12.40 0.83 0.38
C ARG A 227 -11.51 -0.08 1.21
N LEU A 228 -11.96 -0.43 2.41
CA LEU A 228 -11.30 -1.42 3.25
C LEU A 228 -11.71 -2.82 2.82
N VAL A 229 -10.77 -3.75 2.71
CA VAL A 229 -11.01 -5.15 2.36
C VAL A 229 -11.51 -5.90 3.60
N SER A 230 -12.69 -6.53 3.51
CA SER A 230 -13.31 -7.22 4.65
C SER A 230 -12.74 -8.62 4.91
N CYS A 231 -12.26 -9.30 3.86
CA CYS A 231 -11.75 -10.66 3.94
C CYS A 231 -10.80 -10.95 2.77
N GLU A 232 -10.17 -12.11 2.80
CA GLU A 232 -9.34 -12.62 1.72
C GLU A 232 -10.13 -12.62 0.39
N PRO A 233 -9.51 -12.19 -0.72
CA PRO A 233 -10.13 -12.19 -2.04
C PRO A 233 -10.51 -13.60 -2.49
N VAL A 234 -11.63 -13.69 -3.22
CA VAL A 234 -11.98 -14.90 -3.97
C VAL A 234 -11.31 -14.82 -5.34
N VAL A 235 -10.43 -15.77 -5.63
CA VAL A 235 -9.63 -15.81 -6.86
C VAL A 235 -10.02 -17.02 -7.69
N VAL A 236 -10.49 -16.79 -8.91
CA VAL A 236 -10.82 -17.81 -9.90
C VAL A 236 -9.82 -17.72 -11.04
N ARG A 237 -9.17 -18.84 -11.37
CA ARG A 237 -8.19 -18.92 -12.45
C ARG A 237 -8.75 -19.68 -13.66
N ASN A 238 -8.44 -19.19 -14.85
CA ASN A 238 -8.67 -19.86 -16.12
C ASN A 238 -7.72 -21.07 -16.28
N PRO A 239 -7.99 -21.98 -17.23
CA PRO A 239 -7.11 -23.12 -17.50
C PRO A 239 -5.67 -22.74 -17.91
N ASP A 240 -5.47 -21.54 -18.45
CA ASP A 240 -4.14 -21.01 -18.82
C ASP A 240 -3.38 -20.38 -17.64
N GLY A 241 -3.95 -20.44 -16.44
CA GLY A 241 -3.37 -19.89 -15.21
C GLY A 241 -3.68 -18.40 -14.95
N THR A 242 -4.26 -17.68 -15.93
CA THR A 242 -4.66 -16.28 -15.75
C THR A 242 -5.84 -16.13 -14.80
N ILE A 243 -5.98 -14.98 -14.14
CA ILE A 243 -7.12 -14.72 -13.26
C ILE A 243 -8.32 -14.30 -14.12
N ASP A 244 -9.48 -14.92 -13.88
CA ASP A 244 -10.77 -14.46 -14.39
C ASP A 244 -11.27 -13.29 -13.54
N GLY A 245 -11.04 -12.07 -14.02
CA GLY A 245 -11.41 -10.85 -13.29
C GLY A 245 -12.91 -10.61 -13.16
N LYS A 246 -13.76 -11.31 -13.92
CA LYS A 246 -15.23 -11.22 -13.81
C LYS A 246 -15.81 -12.17 -12.76
N GLN A 247 -15.07 -13.22 -12.41
CA GLN A 247 -15.45 -14.17 -11.37
C GLN A 247 -14.68 -13.96 -10.06
N SER A 248 -13.50 -13.33 -10.13
CA SER A 248 -12.69 -12.97 -8.96
C SER A 248 -13.15 -11.65 -8.36
N TYR A 249 -13.22 -11.57 -7.04
CA TYR A 249 -13.70 -10.39 -6.33
C TYR A 249 -13.08 -10.22 -4.95
N ILE A 250 -13.07 -8.97 -4.49
CA ILE A 250 -12.89 -8.64 -3.08
C ILE A 250 -14.25 -8.45 -2.42
N THR A 251 -14.29 -8.67 -1.12
CA THR A 251 -15.35 -8.18 -0.24
C THR A 251 -14.82 -6.94 0.47
N TYR A 252 -15.63 -5.88 0.60
CA TYR A 252 -15.17 -4.60 1.13
C TYR A 252 -16.22 -3.88 1.99
N CYS A 253 -15.70 -3.00 2.83
CA CYS A 253 -16.44 -1.96 3.53
C CYS A 253 -16.08 -0.59 2.94
N ASP A 254 -17.08 0.24 2.63
CA ASP A 254 -16.86 1.63 2.26
C ASP A 254 -17.97 2.56 2.73
N GLN A 255 -17.68 3.85 2.65
CA GLN A 255 -18.63 4.92 2.89
C GLN A 255 -18.70 5.77 1.63
N THR A 256 -19.91 6.03 1.14
CA THR A 256 -20.15 6.75 -0.12
C THR A 256 -20.91 8.04 0.10
N SER A 257 -20.96 8.89 -0.92
CA SER A 257 -21.78 10.10 -0.90
C SER A 257 -23.26 9.89 -1.21
N THR A 258 -23.74 8.65 -1.17
CA THR A 258 -25.12 8.29 -1.54
C THR A 258 -25.80 7.58 -0.40
N ILE A 259 -26.88 8.17 0.11
CA ILE A 259 -27.74 7.55 1.11
C ILE A 259 -28.67 6.55 0.43
N ARG A 260 -28.70 5.32 0.93
CA ARG A 260 -29.56 4.22 0.46
C ARG A 260 -30.54 3.80 1.55
N ASP A 261 -31.68 3.31 1.10
CA ASP A 261 -32.71 2.74 1.98
C ASP A 261 -32.41 1.25 2.23
N PHE A 262 -32.30 0.90 3.50
CA PHE A 262 -32.26 -0.47 3.98
C PHE A 262 -33.47 -0.70 4.89
N LYS A 263 -33.92 -1.95 5.05
CA LYS A 263 -35.16 -2.28 5.77
C LYS A 263 -35.18 -1.71 7.20
N GLY A 264 -35.72 -0.50 7.38
CA GLY A 264 -35.87 0.19 8.66
C GLY A 264 -34.88 1.34 8.93
N TYR A 265 -33.87 1.59 8.09
CA TYR A 265 -32.90 2.68 8.29
C TYR A 265 -32.30 3.17 6.97
N LYS A 266 -31.69 4.37 7.00
CA LYS A 266 -30.93 4.93 5.89
C LYS A 266 -29.43 4.82 6.15
N SER A 267 -28.63 4.47 5.15
CA SER A 267 -27.18 4.42 5.30
C SER A 267 -26.47 4.76 4.00
N ASN A 268 -25.30 5.39 4.13
CA ASN A 268 -24.36 5.63 3.04
C ASN A 268 -23.15 4.69 3.09
N TRP A 269 -23.14 3.76 4.04
CA TRP A 269 -22.15 2.72 4.19
C TRP A 269 -22.55 1.47 3.39
N GLN A 270 -21.53 0.77 2.91
CA GLN A 270 -21.66 -0.58 2.39
C GLN A 270 -20.75 -1.47 3.23
N ILE A 271 -21.32 -2.55 3.76
CA ILE A 271 -20.59 -3.54 4.54
C ILE A 271 -20.65 -4.86 3.82
N ASP A 272 -19.47 -5.46 3.69
CA ASP A 272 -19.23 -6.71 2.99
C ASP A 272 -19.81 -6.76 1.58
N ALA A 273 -19.76 -5.61 0.89
CA ALA A 273 -20.13 -5.51 -0.50
C ALA A 273 -19.07 -6.16 -1.40
N LYS A 274 -19.47 -6.61 -2.59
CA LYS A 274 -18.59 -7.27 -3.54
C LYS A 274 -18.12 -6.31 -4.63
N ALA A 275 -16.82 -6.33 -4.92
CA ALA A 275 -16.25 -5.67 -6.10
C ALA A 275 -15.40 -6.66 -6.89
N TYR A 276 -15.80 -6.90 -8.14
CA TYR A 276 -15.06 -7.76 -9.06
C TYR A 276 -13.76 -7.10 -9.51
N PHE A 277 -12.74 -7.91 -9.74
CA PHE A 277 -11.40 -7.43 -10.11
C PHE A 277 -11.43 -6.59 -11.39
N ASN A 278 -12.23 -6.98 -12.39
CA ASN A 278 -12.37 -6.20 -13.62
C ASN A 278 -12.97 -4.82 -13.36
N LYS A 279 -13.95 -4.72 -12.45
CA LYS A 279 -14.55 -3.45 -12.06
C LYS A 279 -13.61 -2.58 -11.23
N LEU A 280 -12.75 -3.18 -10.41
CA LEU A 280 -11.70 -2.43 -9.72
C LEU A 280 -10.70 -1.85 -10.73
N PHE A 281 -10.26 -2.65 -11.70
CA PHE A 281 -9.34 -2.21 -12.75
C PHE A 281 -9.95 -1.12 -13.67
N GLU A 282 -11.16 -1.34 -14.18
CA GLU A 282 -11.90 -0.37 -15.02
C GLU A 282 -12.11 0.98 -14.31
N ASN A 283 -12.18 0.97 -12.98
CA ASN A 283 -12.35 2.16 -12.14
C ASN A 283 -11.03 2.62 -11.48
N TRP A 284 -9.89 2.13 -11.97
CA TRP A 284 -8.56 2.60 -11.61
C TRP A 284 -8.20 2.45 -10.12
N TYR A 285 -8.73 1.42 -9.47
CA TYR A 285 -8.33 1.09 -8.10
C TYR A 285 -6.93 0.47 -8.09
N ILE A 286 -6.14 0.82 -7.09
CA ILE A 286 -4.85 0.22 -6.80
C ILE A 286 -4.90 -0.40 -5.39
N PRO A 287 -4.33 -1.60 -5.20
CA PRO A 287 -4.31 -2.26 -3.90
C PRO A 287 -3.16 -1.72 -3.01
N ILE A 288 -3.48 -1.39 -1.76
CA ILE A 288 -2.58 -0.77 -0.78
C ILE A 288 -2.76 -1.43 0.60
N CYS A 289 -1.78 -1.25 1.48
CA CYS A 289 -1.87 -1.68 2.87
C CYS A 289 -1.05 -0.77 3.80
N LEU A 290 -1.18 -0.95 5.11
CA LEU A 290 -0.26 -0.36 6.08
C LEU A 290 1.15 -0.93 5.93
N GLU A 291 2.16 -0.08 6.06
CA GLU A 291 3.58 -0.45 5.96
C GLU A 291 3.96 -1.57 6.95
N ASP A 292 3.46 -1.50 8.18
CA ASP A 292 3.63 -2.53 9.22
C ASP A 292 3.18 -3.93 8.77
N PHE A 293 2.16 -3.99 7.91
CA PHE A 293 1.64 -5.23 7.35
C PHE A 293 2.37 -5.66 6.08
N TYR A 294 3.17 -4.78 5.47
CA TYR A 294 3.94 -5.10 4.27
C TYR A 294 5.19 -5.93 4.60
N VAL A 295 5.87 -5.60 5.71
CA VAL A 295 7.11 -6.25 6.16
C VAL A 295 6.94 -7.77 6.38
N ASN A 296 5.72 -8.21 6.72
CA ASN A 296 5.41 -9.62 7.00
C ASN A 296 4.79 -10.38 5.81
N ARG A 297 4.71 -9.80 4.61
CA ARG A 297 4.18 -10.47 3.40
C ARG A 297 5.21 -11.32 2.67
N THR A 298 6.10 -12.02 3.38
CA THR A 298 6.94 -13.04 2.76
C THR A 298 6.10 -14.22 2.32
N GLN A 299 5.48 -14.09 1.14
CA GLN A 299 4.94 -15.24 0.43
C GLN A 299 6.12 -16.13 0.04
N GLU A 300 5.94 -17.44 0.23
CA GLU A 300 6.94 -18.44 -0.15
C GLU A 300 7.30 -18.26 -1.63
N MET A 301 8.58 -18.01 -1.89
CA MET A 301 9.05 -17.85 -3.26
C MET A 301 9.29 -19.25 -3.82
N LEU A 302 8.65 -19.58 -4.93
CA LEU A 302 8.79 -20.88 -5.57
C LEU A 302 9.93 -20.84 -6.60
N PHE A 303 10.85 -21.80 -6.50
CA PHE A 303 12.00 -21.92 -7.37
C PHE A 303 11.92 -23.23 -8.15
N THR A 304 11.95 -23.13 -9.48
CA THR A 304 12.05 -24.29 -10.37
C THR A 304 13.37 -24.22 -11.10
N ILE A 305 14.25 -25.19 -10.92
CA ILE A 305 15.50 -25.30 -11.69
C ILE A 305 15.30 -26.28 -12.84
N ASN A 306 15.65 -25.84 -14.05
CA ASN A 306 15.64 -26.65 -15.26
C ASN A 306 17.08 -27.02 -15.65
N GLY A 307 17.32 -28.30 -15.96
CA GLY A 307 18.64 -28.79 -16.41
C GLY A 307 19.48 -29.50 -15.34
N MET A 308 18.94 -29.74 -14.14
CA MET A 308 19.51 -30.70 -13.18
C MET A 308 18.81 -32.05 -13.32
N ASN A 309 19.04 -32.73 -14.43
CA ASN A 309 18.45 -34.05 -14.67
C ASN A 309 19.29 -35.20 -14.09
N ASP A 310 20.51 -34.92 -13.58
CA ASP A 310 21.40 -35.92 -12.99
C ASP A 310 22.31 -35.28 -11.90
N PRO A 311 22.15 -35.66 -10.62
CA PRO A 311 23.01 -35.16 -9.53
C PRO A 311 24.50 -35.48 -9.71
N ASN A 312 24.84 -36.49 -10.52
CA ASN A 312 26.21 -36.92 -10.75
C ASN A 312 26.89 -36.21 -11.94
N ASN A 313 26.16 -35.37 -12.67
CA ASN A 313 26.68 -34.70 -13.86
C ASN A 313 26.56 -33.18 -13.70
N PHE A 314 27.62 -32.58 -13.17
CA PHE A 314 27.69 -31.14 -12.94
C PHE A 314 27.39 -30.38 -14.26
N PRO A 315 26.27 -29.64 -14.34
CA PRO A 315 25.81 -29.10 -15.60
C PRO A 315 26.72 -27.96 -16.05
N ALA A 316 27.04 -27.89 -17.35
CA ALA A 316 27.77 -26.76 -17.92
C ALA A 316 26.95 -25.46 -17.87
N ARG A 317 25.63 -25.60 -17.77
CA ARG A 317 24.66 -24.51 -17.70
C ARG A 317 23.53 -24.87 -16.74
N LEU A 318 23.25 -23.98 -15.79
CA LEU A 318 22.10 -24.11 -14.90
C LEU A 318 21.12 -22.98 -15.23
N THR A 319 19.89 -23.34 -15.59
CA THR A 319 18.82 -22.38 -15.78
C THR A 319 17.74 -22.61 -14.74
N GLY A 320 17.13 -21.54 -14.25
CA GLY A 320 16.02 -21.66 -13.32
C GLY A 320 15.02 -20.57 -13.55
N GLN A 321 13.84 -20.78 -13.00
CA GLN A 321 12.72 -19.86 -12.99
C GLN A 321 12.38 -19.58 -11.54
N ILE A 322 12.30 -18.30 -11.20
CA ILE A 322 11.83 -17.83 -9.90
C ILE A 322 10.41 -17.33 -10.10
N THR A 323 9.47 -17.84 -9.31
CA THR A 323 8.10 -17.34 -9.25
C THR A 323 7.86 -16.79 -7.86
N CYS A 324 7.63 -15.48 -7.76
CA CYS A 324 7.30 -14.86 -6.49
C CYS A 324 6.38 -13.65 -6.67
N SER A 325 5.73 -13.29 -5.56
CA SER A 325 4.92 -12.08 -5.41
C SER A 325 5.69 -10.92 -4.78
N GLN A 326 7.04 -11.04 -4.61
CA GLN A 326 7.93 -9.94 -4.21
C GLN A 326 8.89 -9.46 -5.31
N LYS A 327 9.16 -8.15 -5.38
CA LYS A 327 9.88 -7.58 -6.50
C LYS A 327 11.30 -8.03 -6.27
N ILE A 328 11.87 -8.75 -7.23
CA ILE A 328 13.29 -9.07 -7.16
C ILE A 328 14.02 -7.97 -7.90
N MET A 329 14.87 -7.24 -7.19
CA MET A 329 15.79 -6.25 -7.78
C MET A 329 16.98 -6.99 -8.38
N GLU A 330 17.55 -7.92 -7.62
CA GLU A 330 18.73 -8.68 -8.01
C GLU A 330 18.57 -10.15 -7.62
N GLY A 331 19.00 -11.04 -8.50
CA GLY A 331 19.23 -12.45 -8.16
C GLY A 331 20.72 -12.71 -8.03
N LYS A 332 21.14 -13.35 -6.95
CA LYS A 332 22.49 -13.88 -6.76
C LYS A 332 22.43 -15.40 -6.85
N VAL A 333 23.33 -15.99 -7.62
CA VAL A 333 23.61 -17.43 -7.54
C VAL A 333 25.04 -17.60 -7.12
N ALA A 334 25.27 -18.44 -6.10
CA ALA A 334 26.57 -18.75 -5.57
C ALA A 334 26.81 -20.27 -5.57
N VAL A 335 28.06 -20.68 -5.81
CA VAL A 335 28.54 -22.03 -5.56
C VAL A 335 29.49 -21.96 -4.37
N LEU A 336 29.17 -22.71 -3.33
CA LEU A 336 29.96 -22.79 -2.11
C LEU A 336 30.75 -24.10 -2.08
N ASP A 337 31.94 -24.07 -1.49
CA ASP A 337 32.72 -25.27 -1.16
C ASP A 337 32.11 -26.01 0.06
N ALA A 338 32.69 -27.15 0.43
CA ALA A 338 32.24 -27.94 1.56
C ALA A 338 32.30 -27.22 2.93
N ASN A 339 33.06 -26.12 3.03
CA ASN A 339 33.18 -25.29 4.22
C ASN A 339 32.24 -24.08 4.19
N GLY A 340 31.45 -23.91 3.12
CA GLY A 340 30.55 -22.78 2.92
C GLY A 340 31.23 -21.54 2.31
N ASN A 341 32.49 -21.62 1.86
CA ASN A 341 33.16 -20.51 1.21
C ASN A 341 32.68 -20.36 -0.24
N GLU A 342 32.43 -19.13 -0.66
CA GLU A 342 32.01 -18.83 -2.03
C GLU A 342 33.16 -19.07 -3.02
N MET A 343 33.00 -20.06 -3.90
CA MET A 343 33.95 -20.35 -4.98
C MET A 343 33.63 -19.57 -6.25
N TYR A 344 32.34 -19.27 -6.44
CA TYR A 344 31.82 -18.51 -7.57
C TYR A 344 30.52 -17.84 -7.16
N SER A 345 30.31 -16.60 -7.60
CA SER A 345 28.97 -16.03 -7.63
C SER A 345 28.75 -15.15 -8.86
N GLU A 346 27.48 -15.02 -9.20
CA GLU A 346 27.02 -14.09 -10.22
C GLU A 346 25.78 -13.37 -9.67
N VAL A 347 25.83 -12.05 -9.73
CA VAL A 347 24.68 -11.19 -9.42
C VAL A 347 24.13 -10.66 -10.74
N LYS A 348 22.82 -10.81 -10.94
CA LYS A 348 22.10 -10.25 -12.08
C LYS A 348 20.98 -9.36 -11.61
N GLU A 349 20.97 -8.14 -12.12
CA GLU A 349 19.80 -7.28 -12.07
C GLU A 349 18.67 -7.94 -12.88
N LEU A 350 17.54 -8.19 -12.23
CA LEU A 350 16.37 -8.77 -12.90
C LEU A 350 15.53 -7.61 -13.42
N LYS A 351 15.60 -7.37 -14.73
CA LYS A 351 14.99 -6.18 -15.37
C LYS A 351 13.47 -6.22 -15.50
N ASN A 352 12.80 -7.28 -15.02
CA ASN A 352 11.36 -7.43 -15.21
C ASN A 352 10.58 -7.35 -13.90
N TYR A 353 9.53 -6.55 -13.98
CA TYR A 353 8.60 -6.21 -12.91
C TYR A 353 7.29 -6.97 -13.17
N CYS A 354 6.63 -7.41 -12.10
CA CYS A 354 5.43 -8.26 -12.05
C CYS A 354 5.75 -9.75 -12.16
N MET A 355 5.07 -10.56 -11.33
CA MET A 355 5.11 -12.03 -11.31
C MET A 355 5.72 -12.63 -12.58
N GLN A 356 7.02 -12.84 -12.56
CA GLN A 356 7.72 -13.33 -13.72
C GLN A 356 8.74 -14.35 -13.30
N ILE A 357 8.68 -15.44 -14.06
CA ILE A 357 9.75 -16.34 -14.42
C ILE A 357 11.04 -15.52 -14.65
N GLY A 358 11.80 -15.29 -13.59
CA GLY A 358 13.15 -14.80 -13.69
C GLY A 358 14.00 -15.94 -14.26
N SER A 359 14.29 -15.91 -15.56
CA SER A 359 15.21 -16.91 -16.14
C SER A 359 16.63 -16.49 -15.83
N PHE A 360 17.30 -17.21 -14.94
CA PHE A 360 18.75 -17.10 -14.80
C PHE A 360 19.42 -18.18 -15.63
N SER A 361 20.65 -17.88 -16.07
CA SER A 361 21.47 -18.80 -16.82
C SER A 361 22.89 -18.60 -16.36
N LEU A 362 23.40 -19.54 -15.58
CA LEU A 362 24.81 -19.66 -15.29
C LEU A 362 25.46 -20.39 -16.46
N VAL A 363 26.49 -19.81 -17.06
CA VAL A 363 27.26 -20.41 -18.14
C VAL A 363 28.67 -20.64 -17.63
N ASN A 364 29.37 -21.66 -18.12
CA ASN A 364 30.78 -21.92 -17.80
C ASN A 364 31.04 -22.34 -16.34
N LEU A 365 30.05 -22.94 -15.66
CA LEU A 365 30.20 -23.42 -14.28
C LEU A 365 31.37 -24.41 -14.14
N ARG A 366 31.57 -25.30 -15.12
CA ARG A 366 32.67 -26.29 -15.10
C ARG A 366 34.05 -25.65 -15.10
N SER A 367 34.23 -24.54 -15.82
CA SER A 367 35.53 -23.84 -15.86
C SER A 367 35.71 -22.93 -14.64
N ALA A 368 34.64 -22.34 -14.10
CA ALA A 368 34.69 -21.50 -12.91
C ALA A 368 35.01 -22.30 -11.63
N VAL A 369 34.46 -23.51 -11.51
CA VAL A 369 34.63 -24.39 -10.33
C VAL A 369 35.87 -25.28 -10.44
N GLY A 370 36.47 -25.36 -11.63
CA GLY A 370 37.70 -26.10 -11.88
C GLY A 370 37.60 -27.60 -11.60
N LYS A 371 38.71 -28.19 -11.12
CA LYS A 371 38.82 -29.64 -10.85
C LYS A 371 38.25 -30.05 -9.49
N ASN A 372 37.58 -29.18 -8.73
CA ASN A 372 37.07 -29.54 -7.41
C ASN A 372 36.19 -30.80 -7.48
N THR A 373 36.56 -31.83 -6.72
CA THR A 373 35.91 -33.15 -6.63
C THR A 373 35.21 -33.34 -5.28
N GLY A 374 34.94 -32.24 -4.56
CA GLY A 374 34.30 -32.27 -3.24
C GLY A 374 32.79 -32.03 -3.29
N LYS A 375 32.16 -32.10 -2.11
CA LYS A 375 30.79 -31.62 -1.90
C LYS A 375 30.75 -30.11 -2.21
N MET A 376 29.75 -29.70 -2.98
CA MET A 376 29.50 -28.30 -3.36
C MET A 376 28.05 -27.97 -3.08
N THR A 377 27.79 -26.73 -2.73
CA THR A 377 26.43 -26.25 -2.45
C THR A 377 26.10 -25.11 -3.39
N PHE A 378 25.01 -25.23 -4.14
CA PHE A 378 24.44 -24.12 -4.88
C PHE A 378 23.46 -23.38 -3.99
N VAL A 379 23.62 -22.07 -3.90
CA VAL A 379 22.72 -21.19 -3.20
C VAL A 379 22.15 -20.19 -4.20
N VAL A 380 20.82 -20.08 -4.24
CA VAL A 380 20.16 -19.00 -4.94
C VAL A 380 19.60 -18.05 -3.90
N SER A 381 19.92 -16.77 -4.05
CA SER A 381 19.48 -15.71 -3.17
C SER A 381 18.90 -14.57 -3.98
N VAL A 382 17.98 -13.82 -3.39
CA VAL A 382 17.37 -12.65 -4.05
C VAL A 382 17.43 -11.44 -3.16
N LYS A 383 17.47 -10.27 -3.80
CA LYS A 383 17.39 -8.97 -3.16
C LYS A 383 16.06 -8.33 -3.55
N THR A 384 15.30 -7.89 -2.56
CA THR A 384 13.97 -7.29 -2.74
C THR A 384 13.97 -5.83 -2.23
N PRO A 385 13.01 -4.97 -2.61
CA PRO A 385 12.92 -3.61 -2.08
C PRO A 385 12.85 -3.55 -0.55
N SER A 386 12.20 -4.53 0.09
CA SER A 386 12.07 -4.60 1.55
C SER A 386 13.38 -4.92 2.26
N THR A 387 14.31 -5.57 1.56
CA THR A 387 15.56 -6.10 2.16
C THR A 387 16.76 -5.21 1.89
N LYS A 388 16.56 -4.17 1.05
CA LYS A 388 17.42 -3.01 0.70
C LYS A 388 18.88 -3.30 0.36
N ASP A 389 19.62 -4.00 1.22
CA ASP A 389 21.05 -4.26 1.15
C ASP A 389 21.42 -5.73 1.32
N ALA A 390 20.50 -6.60 1.73
CA ALA A 390 20.78 -8.02 1.98
C ALA A 390 20.19 -8.94 0.90
N PHE A 391 20.97 -9.98 0.53
CA PHE A 391 20.46 -11.11 -0.22
C PHE A 391 19.85 -12.14 0.73
N HIS A 392 18.62 -12.55 0.45
CA HIS A 392 17.93 -13.61 1.18
C HIS A 392 18.08 -14.92 0.43
N GLU A 393 18.65 -15.93 1.09
CA GLU A 393 18.67 -17.30 0.56
C GLU A 393 17.24 -17.77 0.35
N VAL A 394 16.99 -18.31 -0.84
CA VAL A 394 15.67 -18.81 -1.20
C VAL A 394 15.67 -20.29 -1.50
N THR A 395 16.78 -20.82 -1.98
CA THR A 395 16.92 -22.25 -2.16
C THR A 395 18.39 -22.68 -2.16
N ARG A 396 18.61 -23.92 -1.77
CA ARG A 396 19.91 -24.54 -1.58
C ARG A 396 19.91 -25.97 -2.10
N PHE A 397 20.94 -26.32 -2.86
CA PHE A 397 21.11 -27.67 -3.41
C PHE A 397 22.54 -28.15 -3.19
N ASP A 398 22.68 -29.32 -2.59
CA ASP A 398 23.97 -29.97 -2.42
C ASP A 398 24.26 -30.93 -3.57
N PHE A 399 25.49 -30.90 -4.08
CA PHE A 399 26.00 -31.84 -5.08
C PHE A 399 27.32 -32.43 -4.61
N THR A 400 27.57 -33.66 -5.05
CA THR A 400 28.87 -34.31 -4.92
C THR A 400 29.30 -34.69 -6.33
N LYS A 401 30.48 -34.26 -6.74
CA LYS A 401 31.03 -34.54 -8.06
C LYS A 401 31.70 -35.90 -8.10
#